data_AF-A0A518CVX2-F1
#
_entry.id   AF-A0A518CVX2-F1
#
_cell.length_a   1.000
_cell.length_b   1.000
_cell.length_c   1.000
_cell.angle_alpha   90.00
_cell.angle_beta   90.00
_cell.angle_gamma   90.00
#
_symmetry.space_group_name_H-M   'P 1'
#
loop_
_entity.id
_entity.type
_entity.pdbx_description
1 polymer ?
#
loop_
_entity_poly.entity_id
_entity_poly.type
_entity_poly.pdbx_seq_one_letter_code
_entity_poly.pdbx_strand_id
1 'polypeptide(L)'
;MGPSNDDNLRLLIVDDNPSIHEDFKKILGGSGESSAELDALSDDFFGDDAPAAPGAATTSSSGRAYELTTASQGQEALEHVQAAAAARKPFAMAFVDVRMPPGWDGIRTIAELWKVDPDLQVVVCTAFSDYSYDEILDQLGRTDQLLILKKPFDAVEVQQMALALTAKRNAHDREKLYIEEIRAYTASLETVNRALASDKATAEAYSQAQRDFIKRAGAALGSPARKIATDLHSALETAAQDPSLAAMLRGIAPEAEDLAELVEQIVDLNELESGDARLQQERLDFFDLLNAIENIGTSHATLRGATFALKQRSVLPEAVHGDLGRLRSLFENLVRGTIDLACDDKPEGSTPVVEAVVSLAREGSLHHDSLVVEIKVPGLVLTPAQQQTMFEPFDASDGSEGGEPRLYLPLARQLTRLHGTSLEVRTGDGQGTEIRVELDPGSLDGIELKLRTAA
;
A
#
# COMPACT_ATOMS: atom_id res chain seq x y z
N MET A 1 33.12 -11.90 8.10
CA MET A 1 32.10 -11.97 9.17
C MET A 1 32.76 -12.63 10.36
N GLY A 2 32.93 -11.91 11.47
CA GLY A 2 33.45 -12.50 12.70
C GLY A 2 32.46 -13.50 13.32
N PRO A 3 32.91 -14.33 14.27
CA PRO A 3 32.05 -15.23 15.04
C PRO A 3 30.82 -14.51 15.60
N SER A 4 29.60 -15.04 15.44
CA SER A 4 28.52 -14.65 16.35
C SER A 4 28.67 -15.43 17.65
N ASN A 5 28.20 -14.88 18.77
CA ASN A 5 28.31 -15.50 20.10
C ASN A 5 27.50 -16.82 20.26
N ASP A 6 26.89 -17.30 19.16
CA ASP A 6 25.96 -18.44 19.07
C ASP A 6 26.46 -19.53 18.10
N ASP A 7 27.67 -19.38 17.54
CA ASP A 7 28.24 -20.38 16.63
C ASP A 7 28.58 -21.68 17.40
N ASN A 8 28.23 -22.84 16.82
CA ASN A 8 28.65 -24.13 17.34
C ASN A 8 30.17 -24.31 17.14
N LEU A 9 30.91 -24.34 18.24
CA LEU A 9 32.36 -24.51 18.29
C LEU A 9 32.77 -25.80 19.02
N ARG A 10 31.85 -26.78 19.07
CA ARG A 10 32.07 -28.05 19.77
C ARG A 10 32.70 -29.06 18.83
N LEU A 11 33.88 -29.53 19.19
CA LEU A 11 34.67 -30.46 18.39
C LEU A 11 34.84 -31.78 19.13
N LEU A 12 34.79 -32.88 18.39
CA LEU A 12 35.09 -34.21 18.89
C LEU A 12 36.44 -34.66 18.33
N ILE A 13 37.36 -35.07 19.19
CA ILE A 13 38.65 -35.65 18.79
C ILE A 13 38.63 -37.12 19.15
N VAL A 14 38.89 -38.00 18.18
CA VAL A 14 38.88 -39.46 18.36
C VAL A 14 40.24 -40.01 17.93
N ASP A 15 41.07 -40.41 18.90
CA ASP A 15 42.38 -40.98 18.66
C ASP A 15 42.75 -41.91 19.83
N ASP A 16 43.39 -43.05 19.57
CA ASP A 16 43.76 -44.00 20.61
C ASP A 16 45.02 -43.57 21.39
N ASN A 17 45.73 -42.54 20.91
CA ASN A 17 46.92 -42.00 21.54
C ASN A 17 46.63 -40.70 22.33
N PRO A 18 46.75 -40.72 23.67
CA PRO A 18 46.53 -39.55 24.51
C PRO A 18 47.41 -38.33 24.19
N SER A 19 48.59 -38.52 23.59
CA SER A 19 49.44 -37.39 23.21
C SER A 19 48.81 -36.53 22.11
N ILE A 20 48.07 -37.17 21.19
CA ILE A 20 47.38 -36.47 20.09
C ILE A 20 46.27 -35.59 20.64
N HIS A 21 45.56 -36.04 21.68
CA HIS A 21 44.56 -35.21 22.37
C HIS A 21 45.15 -33.92 22.92
N GLU A 22 46.34 -33.99 23.53
CA GLU A 22 47.04 -32.82 24.05
C GLU A 22 47.54 -31.90 22.93
N ASP A 23 47.96 -32.45 21.80
CA ASP A 23 48.36 -31.66 20.64
C ASP A 23 47.16 -30.89 20.04
N PHE A 24 46.01 -31.53 19.87
CA PHE A 24 44.78 -30.84 19.44
C PHE A 24 44.35 -29.76 20.44
N LYS A 25 44.45 -30.02 21.76
CA LYS A 25 44.19 -29.00 22.79
C LYS A 25 45.13 -27.80 22.67
N LYS A 26 46.42 -28.01 22.40
CA LYS A 26 47.38 -26.92 22.18
C LYS A 26 47.08 -26.12 20.92
N ILE A 27 46.71 -26.79 19.83
CA ILE A 27 46.48 -26.16 18.54
C ILE A 27 45.14 -25.38 18.51
N LEU A 28 44.09 -25.91 19.14
CA LEU A 28 42.70 -25.42 19.04
C LEU A 28 42.16 -24.78 20.34
N GLY A 29 42.87 -24.91 21.45
CA GLY A 29 42.44 -24.42 22.77
C GLY A 29 42.61 -22.91 23.00
N GLY A 30 43.25 -22.18 22.07
CA GLY A 30 43.53 -20.75 22.20
C GLY A 30 44.72 -20.47 23.11
N SER A 31 45.74 -19.78 22.58
CA SER A 31 46.96 -19.41 23.32
C SER A 31 46.70 -18.25 24.27
N GLY A 32 46.10 -18.54 25.42
CA GLY A 32 45.89 -17.57 26.51
C GLY A 32 47.06 -17.44 27.50
N GLU A 33 48.01 -18.38 27.53
CA GLU A 33 49.00 -18.44 28.63
C GLU A 33 50.39 -17.90 28.30
N SER A 34 50.76 -17.74 27.02
CA SER A 34 52.13 -17.36 26.63
C SER A 34 52.39 -15.85 26.55
N SER A 35 51.36 -14.99 26.46
CA SER A 35 51.58 -13.53 26.35
C SER A 35 51.94 -12.92 27.70
N ALA A 36 51.34 -13.37 28.80
CA ALA A 36 51.53 -12.75 30.11
C ALA A 36 52.97 -12.85 30.65
N GLU A 37 53.69 -13.94 30.38
CA GLU A 37 55.10 -14.08 30.80
C GLU A 37 56.07 -13.31 29.90
N LEU A 38 55.77 -13.19 28.59
CA LEU A 38 56.57 -12.42 27.64
C LEU A 38 56.38 -10.90 27.80
N ASP A 39 55.15 -10.48 28.12
CA ASP A 39 54.81 -9.09 28.42
C ASP A 39 55.44 -8.67 29.77
N ALA A 40 55.43 -9.55 30.79
CA ALA A 40 56.09 -9.30 32.07
C ALA A 40 57.64 -9.26 31.98
N LEU A 41 58.25 -10.03 31.08
CA LEU A 41 59.70 -9.99 30.81
C LEU A 41 60.11 -8.76 29.97
N SER A 42 59.21 -8.21 29.17
CA SER A 42 59.39 -6.97 28.40
C SER A 42 59.41 -5.74 29.31
N ASP A 43 58.47 -5.67 30.25
CA ASP A 43 58.31 -4.53 31.18
C ASP A 43 59.46 -4.42 32.19
N ASP A 44 60.10 -5.53 32.56
CA ASP A 44 61.24 -5.53 33.50
C ASP A 44 62.58 -5.17 32.82
N PHE A 45 62.67 -5.26 31.48
CA PHE A 45 63.91 -5.03 30.73
C PHE A 45 63.99 -3.65 30.07
N PHE A 46 62.85 -3.03 29.75
CA PHE A 46 62.78 -1.68 29.19
C PHE A 46 61.97 -0.77 30.12
N GLY A 47 62.65 -0.09 31.04
CA GLY A 47 62.04 0.96 31.87
C GLY A 47 61.36 2.05 31.02
N ASP A 48 60.31 2.63 31.60
CA ASP A 48 59.22 3.51 31.12
C ASP A 48 59.47 4.64 30.08
N ASP A 49 60.62 4.72 29.41
CA ASP A 49 60.94 5.79 28.46
C ASP A 49 61.75 5.30 27.25
N ALA A 50 61.09 4.67 26.27
CA ALA A 50 61.62 4.51 24.91
C ALA A 50 60.55 4.83 23.84
N PRO A 51 60.87 5.65 22.82
CA PRO A 51 59.90 6.12 21.83
C PRO A 51 59.52 5.01 20.84
N ALA A 52 58.23 4.94 20.51
CA ALA A 52 57.63 3.97 19.60
C ALA A 52 58.36 3.92 18.24
N ALA A 53 58.98 2.78 17.93
CA ALA A 53 59.50 2.48 16.61
C ALA A 53 58.36 2.06 15.66
N PRO A 54 58.30 2.56 14.41
CA PRO A 54 57.31 2.11 13.43
C PRO A 54 57.83 0.83 12.76
N GLY A 55 57.31 -0.34 13.15
CA GLY A 55 57.74 -1.58 12.48
C GLY A 55 57.42 -2.95 13.08
N ALA A 56 56.51 -3.06 14.05
CA ALA A 56 56.02 -4.37 14.48
C ALA A 56 54.49 -4.38 14.37
N ALA A 57 53.98 -4.94 13.26
CA ALA A 57 52.61 -5.42 13.24
C ALA A 57 52.54 -6.55 14.27
N THR A 58 52.04 -6.23 15.46
CA THR A 58 51.50 -7.19 16.40
C THR A 58 50.33 -7.87 15.70
N THR A 59 50.61 -8.97 15.01
CA THR A 59 49.59 -9.94 14.63
C THR A 59 49.04 -10.52 15.92
N SER A 60 48.04 -9.87 16.49
CA SER A 60 47.18 -10.46 17.50
C SER A 60 46.50 -11.67 16.85
N SER A 61 47.06 -12.86 17.04
CA SER A 61 46.35 -14.10 16.73
C SER A 61 45.23 -14.24 17.75
N SER A 62 44.11 -13.57 17.51
CA SER A 62 42.84 -13.79 18.19
C SER A 62 42.31 -15.17 17.77
N GLY A 63 42.96 -16.22 18.28
CA GLY A 63 42.57 -17.61 18.04
C GLY A 63 41.20 -17.87 18.65
N ARG A 64 40.30 -18.40 17.84
CA ARG A 64 38.95 -18.82 18.24
C ARG A 64 39.09 -20.08 19.11
N ALA A 65 38.68 -20.03 20.38
CA ALA A 65 38.76 -21.18 21.28
C ALA A 65 37.63 -22.16 20.98
N TYR A 66 37.97 -23.43 20.74
CA TYR A 66 37.01 -24.50 20.50
C TYR A 66 36.74 -25.30 21.78
N GLU A 67 35.50 -25.78 21.95
CA GLU A 67 35.14 -26.71 23.04
C GLU A 67 35.45 -28.13 22.59
N LEU A 68 36.54 -28.70 23.09
CA LEU A 68 37.01 -30.02 22.70
C LEU A 68 36.47 -31.11 23.63
N THR A 69 35.86 -32.14 23.05
CA THR A 69 35.59 -33.43 23.69
C THR A 69 36.50 -34.47 23.06
N THR A 70 37.14 -35.32 23.86
CA THR A 70 38.09 -36.34 23.39
C THR A 70 37.54 -37.74 23.68
N ALA A 71 37.74 -38.67 22.75
CA ALA A 71 37.40 -40.07 22.89
C ALA A 71 38.59 -40.93 22.47
N SER A 72 38.89 -41.98 23.22
CA SER A 72 40.03 -42.87 22.95
C SER A 72 39.68 -43.99 21.94
N GLN A 73 38.40 -44.16 21.65
CA GLN A 73 37.86 -45.21 20.77
C GLN A 73 36.56 -44.78 20.08
N GLY A 74 36.22 -45.45 18.98
CA GLY A 74 35.01 -45.16 18.21
C GLY A 74 33.68 -45.36 18.96
N GLN A 75 33.61 -46.34 19.87
CA GLN A 75 32.41 -46.57 20.68
C GLN A 75 32.15 -45.41 21.66
N GLU A 76 33.20 -44.92 22.32
CA GLU A 76 33.13 -43.76 23.22
C GLU A 76 32.74 -42.49 22.45
N ALA A 77 33.29 -42.31 21.25
CA ALA A 77 32.91 -41.20 20.36
C ALA A 77 31.40 -41.24 20.01
N LEU A 78 30.88 -42.44 19.70
CA LEU A 78 29.46 -42.62 19.40
C LEU A 78 28.57 -42.28 20.60
N GLU A 79 28.96 -42.71 21.81
CA GLU A 79 28.24 -42.36 23.05
C GLU A 79 28.19 -40.85 23.26
N HIS A 80 29.30 -40.14 23.02
CA HIS A 80 29.33 -38.68 23.08
C HIS A 80 28.39 -38.03 22.07
N VAL A 81 28.39 -38.47 20.80
CA VAL A 81 27.50 -37.91 19.76
C VAL A 81 26.03 -38.21 20.07
N GLN A 82 25.70 -39.39 20.58
CA GLN A 82 24.35 -39.74 21.00
C GLN A 82 23.86 -38.89 22.18
N ALA A 83 24.70 -38.70 23.20
CA ALA A 83 24.39 -37.84 24.32
C ALA A 83 24.21 -36.37 23.90
N ALA A 84 25.08 -35.88 23.00
CA ALA A 84 25.02 -34.57 22.39
C ALA A 84 23.73 -34.34 21.60
N ALA A 85 23.33 -35.31 20.76
CA ALA A 85 22.09 -35.26 20.00
C ALA A 85 20.86 -35.24 20.91
N ALA A 86 20.85 -36.09 21.95
CA ALA A 86 19.76 -36.12 22.94
C ALA A 86 19.64 -34.79 23.72
N ALA A 87 20.78 -34.16 24.03
CA ALA A 87 20.83 -32.86 24.69
C ALA A 87 20.58 -31.66 23.75
N ARG A 88 20.34 -31.90 22.45
CA ARG A 88 20.23 -30.86 21.40
C ARG A 88 21.42 -29.91 21.37
N LYS A 89 22.60 -30.44 21.67
CA LYS A 89 23.88 -29.75 21.54
C LYS A 89 24.75 -30.65 20.67
N PRO A 90 24.61 -30.61 19.33
CA PRO A 90 25.42 -31.44 18.45
C PRO A 90 26.87 -30.96 18.43
N PHE A 91 27.77 -31.81 17.94
CA PHE A 91 29.14 -31.40 17.61
C PHE A 91 29.15 -30.73 16.24
N ALA A 92 29.95 -29.67 16.09
CA ALA A 92 30.11 -29.02 14.81
C ALA A 92 30.91 -29.90 13.84
N MET A 93 31.96 -30.54 14.36
CA MET A 93 32.83 -31.43 13.59
C MET A 93 33.57 -32.44 14.47
N ALA A 94 34.17 -33.45 13.84
CA ALA A 94 35.04 -34.43 14.47
C ALA A 94 36.36 -34.62 13.71
N PHE A 95 37.48 -34.75 14.44
CA PHE A 95 38.72 -35.32 13.93
C PHE A 95 38.77 -36.79 14.35
N VAL A 96 38.96 -37.70 13.40
CA VAL A 96 38.88 -39.14 13.66
C VAL A 96 40.10 -39.85 13.09
N ASP A 97 40.88 -40.49 13.95
CA ASP A 97 41.99 -41.34 13.51
C ASP A 97 41.50 -42.61 12.82
N VAL A 98 42.21 -43.02 11.77
CA VAL A 98 41.88 -44.23 11.02
C VAL A 98 42.21 -45.50 11.81
N ARG A 99 43.30 -45.54 12.57
CA ARG A 99 43.87 -46.81 13.08
C ARG A 99 43.90 -46.84 14.61
N MET A 100 42.78 -47.27 15.21
CA MET A 100 42.58 -47.29 16.67
C MET A 100 42.39 -48.71 17.26
N PRO A 101 43.43 -49.58 17.35
CA PRO A 101 43.31 -50.92 17.94
C PRO A 101 43.04 -50.91 19.47
N PRO A 102 42.39 -51.94 20.05
CA PRO A 102 41.81 -53.13 19.42
C PRO A 102 40.35 -52.94 18.94
N GLY A 103 39.81 -51.72 19.02
CA GLY A 103 38.39 -51.44 18.83
C GLY A 103 37.99 -51.11 17.39
N TRP A 104 37.13 -50.11 17.22
CA TRP A 104 36.67 -49.68 15.90
C TRP A 104 37.76 -48.89 15.18
N ASP A 105 37.92 -49.12 13.88
CA ASP A 105 38.70 -48.22 13.03
C ASP A 105 37.95 -46.89 12.81
N GLY A 106 38.66 -45.89 12.29
CA GLY A 106 38.10 -44.57 12.05
C GLY A 106 36.97 -44.57 11.03
N ILE A 107 37.05 -45.42 10.02
CA ILE A 107 36.05 -45.46 8.93
C ILE A 107 34.71 -45.99 9.46
N ARG A 108 34.74 -47.10 10.21
CA ARG A 108 33.56 -47.62 10.90
C ARG A 108 33.02 -46.60 11.91
N THR A 109 33.91 -45.93 12.64
CA THR A 109 33.52 -44.89 13.59
C THR A 109 32.70 -43.81 12.90
N ILE A 110 33.21 -43.23 11.81
CA ILE A 110 32.53 -42.18 11.04
C ILE A 110 31.18 -42.63 10.52
N ALA A 111 31.11 -43.84 9.96
CA ALA A 111 29.85 -44.41 9.47
C ALA A 111 28.79 -44.52 10.58
N GLU A 112 29.18 -44.87 11.81
CA GLU A 112 28.24 -44.92 12.94
C GLU A 112 27.89 -43.52 13.47
N LEU A 113 28.84 -42.58 13.49
CA LEU A 113 28.57 -41.19 13.89
C LEU A 113 27.52 -40.53 12.97
N TRP A 114 27.65 -40.70 11.65
CA TRP A 114 26.72 -40.12 10.68
C TRP A 114 25.32 -40.75 10.68
N LYS A 115 25.15 -41.94 11.23
CA LYS A 115 23.79 -42.48 11.47
C LYS A 115 23.04 -41.69 12.55
N VAL A 116 23.77 -41.09 13.49
CA VAL A 116 23.21 -40.30 14.59
C VAL A 116 23.12 -38.82 14.22
N ASP A 117 24.18 -38.26 13.65
CA ASP A 117 24.25 -36.88 13.16
C ASP A 117 24.74 -36.85 11.70
N PRO A 118 23.83 -36.90 10.72
CA PRO A 118 24.17 -36.90 9.29
C PRO A 118 24.78 -35.58 8.78
N ASP A 119 24.80 -34.54 9.61
CA ASP A 119 25.34 -33.22 9.25
C ASP A 119 26.72 -32.99 9.90
N LEU A 120 27.22 -33.93 10.70
CA LEU A 120 28.50 -33.82 11.41
C LEU A 120 29.64 -33.72 10.40
N GLN A 121 30.42 -32.65 10.45
CA GLN A 121 31.60 -32.53 9.58
C GLN A 121 32.74 -33.38 10.13
N VAL A 122 33.48 -34.07 9.28
CA VAL A 122 34.51 -35.02 9.71
C VAL A 122 35.82 -34.77 8.99
N VAL A 123 36.91 -34.80 9.74
CA VAL A 123 38.28 -34.87 9.22
C VAL A 123 38.85 -36.23 9.59
N VAL A 124 39.20 -37.01 8.58
CA VAL A 124 39.89 -38.29 8.73
C VAL A 124 41.38 -38.05 8.88
N CYS A 125 41.94 -38.50 9.99
CA CYS A 125 43.36 -38.45 10.29
C CYS A 125 44.01 -39.79 9.91
N THR A 126 44.94 -39.80 8.96
CA THR A 126 45.53 -41.05 8.44
C THR A 126 47.05 -40.95 8.25
N ALA A 127 47.76 -42.08 8.39
CA ALA A 127 49.15 -42.21 7.97
C ALA A 127 49.26 -42.68 6.51
N PHE A 128 50.46 -42.61 5.92
CA PHE A 128 50.70 -42.90 4.49
C PHE A 128 50.34 -44.33 4.01
N SER A 129 49.96 -45.25 4.91
CA SER A 129 49.82 -46.68 4.64
C SER A 129 48.47 -47.29 5.03
N ASP A 130 47.52 -46.53 5.57
CA ASP A 130 46.36 -47.14 6.24
C ASP A 130 45.21 -47.48 5.27
N TYR A 131 44.75 -46.51 4.47
CA TYR A 131 43.75 -46.71 3.41
C TYR A 131 44.02 -45.75 2.24
N SER A 132 43.68 -46.18 1.03
CA SER A 132 43.65 -45.29 -0.14
C SER A 132 42.40 -44.39 -0.11
N TYR A 133 42.47 -43.23 -0.79
CA TYR A 133 41.34 -42.30 -0.88
C TYR A 133 40.07 -42.96 -1.43
N ASP A 134 40.24 -43.81 -2.45
CA ASP A 134 39.13 -44.50 -3.10
C ASP A 134 38.46 -45.53 -2.16
N GLU A 135 39.24 -46.24 -1.33
CA GLU A 135 38.69 -47.19 -0.34
C GLU A 135 37.87 -46.49 0.75
N ILE A 136 38.29 -45.29 1.17
CA ILE A 136 37.53 -44.46 2.12
C ILE A 136 36.20 -44.02 1.50
N LEU A 137 36.24 -43.57 0.24
CA LEU A 137 35.05 -43.14 -0.49
C LEU A 137 34.09 -44.29 -0.81
N ASP A 138 34.59 -45.50 -1.07
CA ASP A 138 33.75 -46.67 -1.32
C ASP A 138 32.96 -47.09 -0.07
N GLN A 139 33.52 -46.88 1.12
CA GLN A 139 32.85 -47.22 2.39
C GLN A 139 31.95 -46.11 2.92
N LEU A 140 32.35 -44.84 2.79
CA LEU A 140 31.66 -43.68 3.36
C LEU A 140 30.81 -42.90 2.35
N GLY A 141 30.97 -43.18 1.05
CA GLY A 141 30.32 -42.47 -0.03
C GLY A 141 31.00 -41.14 -0.37
N ARG A 142 30.66 -40.60 -1.55
CA ARG A 142 31.09 -39.24 -1.95
C ARG A 142 30.27 -38.21 -1.18
N THR A 143 30.93 -37.51 -0.27
CA THR A 143 30.35 -36.46 0.56
C THR A 143 31.28 -35.26 0.63
N ASP A 144 30.70 -34.07 0.78
CA ASP A 144 31.44 -32.82 1.02
C ASP A 144 31.66 -32.57 2.52
N GLN A 145 31.19 -33.48 3.38
CA GLN A 145 31.34 -33.44 4.85
C GLN A 145 32.62 -34.12 5.35
N LEU A 146 33.47 -34.61 4.44
CA LEU A 146 34.67 -35.37 4.75
C LEU A 146 35.92 -34.68 4.17
N LEU A 147 36.89 -34.39 5.03
CA LEU A 147 38.25 -34.00 4.63
C LEU A 147 39.27 -35.00 5.16
N ILE A 148 40.47 -35.02 4.57
CA ILE A 148 41.56 -35.90 5.00
C ILE A 148 42.75 -35.06 5.43
N LEU A 149 43.30 -35.41 6.58
CA LEU A 149 44.48 -34.81 7.18
C LEU A 149 45.55 -35.90 7.39
N LYS A 150 46.75 -35.68 6.85
CA LYS A 150 47.84 -36.65 6.93
C LYS A 150 48.68 -36.46 8.20
N LYS A 151 49.07 -37.55 8.85
CA LYS A 151 50.00 -37.56 9.99
C LYS A 151 51.48 -37.53 9.51
N PRO A 152 52.39 -36.76 10.16
CA PRO A 152 52.15 -35.83 11.27
C PRO A 152 51.47 -34.53 10.79
N PHE A 153 50.64 -33.94 11.66
CA PHE A 153 49.79 -32.80 11.31
C PHE A 153 50.53 -31.46 11.41
N ASP A 154 50.24 -30.55 10.49
CA ASP A 154 50.60 -29.14 10.63
C ASP A 154 49.50 -28.39 11.41
N ALA A 155 49.90 -27.54 12.36
CA ALA A 155 48.96 -26.79 13.19
C ALA A 155 48.06 -25.85 12.38
N VAL A 156 48.58 -25.27 11.29
CA VAL A 156 47.82 -24.39 10.39
C VAL A 156 46.77 -25.20 9.65
N GLU A 157 47.09 -26.41 9.16
CA GLU A 157 46.11 -27.27 8.49
C GLU A 157 44.94 -27.62 9.41
N VAL A 158 45.23 -28.03 10.65
CA VAL A 158 44.21 -28.34 11.67
C VAL A 158 43.32 -27.12 11.95
N GLN A 159 43.91 -25.94 12.14
CA GLN A 159 43.16 -24.71 12.40
C GLN A 159 42.29 -24.29 11.21
N GLN A 160 42.80 -24.40 9.99
CA GLN A 160 42.07 -24.06 8.77
C GLN A 160 40.89 -25.02 8.53
N MET A 161 41.09 -26.32 8.70
CA MET A 161 40.02 -27.31 8.60
C MET A 161 38.96 -27.08 9.69
N ALA A 162 39.40 -26.82 10.92
CA ALA A 162 38.47 -26.53 12.02
C ALA A 162 37.60 -25.30 11.73
N LEU A 163 38.22 -24.22 11.26
CA LEU A 163 37.51 -23.00 10.90
C LEU A 163 36.52 -23.22 9.75
N ALA A 164 36.97 -23.86 8.67
CA ALA A 164 36.16 -24.05 7.46
C ALA A 164 34.94 -24.95 7.72
N LEU A 165 35.14 -26.08 8.40
CA LEU A 165 34.08 -27.05 8.63
C LEU A 165 33.09 -26.60 9.70
N THR A 166 33.55 -25.97 10.79
CA THR A 166 32.62 -25.38 11.76
C THR A 166 31.81 -24.24 11.15
N ALA A 167 32.43 -23.38 10.33
CA ALA A 167 31.68 -22.34 9.61
C ALA A 167 30.64 -22.94 8.66
N LYS A 168 30.98 -24.01 7.94
CA LYS A 168 30.06 -24.73 7.06
C LYS A 168 28.88 -25.32 7.83
N ARG A 169 29.13 -25.99 8.96
CA ARG A 169 28.06 -26.56 9.80
C ARG A 169 27.11 -25.48 10.31
N ASN A 170 27.65 -24.39 10.84
CA ASN A 170 26.86 -23.28 11.37
C ASN A 170 26.02 -22.61 10.28
N ALA A 171 26.55 -22.46 9.06
CA ALA A 171 25.79 -21.92 7.94
C ALA A 171 24.61 -22.82 7.57
N HIS A 172 24.83 -24.13 7.51
CA HIS A 172 23.80 -25.11 7.19
C HIS A 172 22.68 -25.16 8.25
N ASP A 173 23.03 -25.11 9.53
CA ASP A 173 22.05 -25.10 10.62
C ASP A 173 21.18 -23.82 10.59
N ARG A 174 21.77 -22.66 10.25
CA ARG A 174 21.04 -21.39 10.07
C ARG A 174 20.07 -21.44 8.89
N GLU A 175 20.50 -22.02 7.77
CA GLU A 175 19.66 -22.15 6.58
C GLU A 175 18.41 -22.98 6.87
N LYS A 176 18.57 -24.10 7.58
CA LYS A 176 17.43 -24.94 8.00
C LYS A 176 16.41 -24.17 8.83
N LEU A 177 16.86 -23.43 9.84
CA LEU A 177 15.99 -22.61 10.69
C LEU A 177 15.27 -21.53 9.87
N TYR A 178 15.97 -20.87 8.96
CA TYR A 178 15.39 -19.82 8.12
C TYR A 178 14.31 -20.37 7.17
N ILE A 179 14.52 -21.56 6.60
CA ILE A 179 13.52 -22.23 5.76
C ILE A 179 12.25 -22.58 6.56
N GLU A 180 12.39 -23.05 7.80
CA GLU A 180 11.25 -23.34 8.66
C GLU A 180 10.45 -22.08 9.02
N GLU A 181 11.14 -20.99 9.34
CA GLU A 181 10.51 -19.70 9.62
C GLU A 181 9.77 -19.15 8.41
N ILE A 182 10.38 -19.18 7.21
CA ILE A 182 9.73 -18.77 5.97
C ILE A 182 8.48 -19.61 5.68
N ARG A 183 8.54 -20.92 5.90
CA ARG A 183 7.38 -21.80 5.69
C ARG A 183 6.23 -21.46 6.65
N ALA A 184 6.54 -21.24 7.93
CA ALA A 184 5.53 -20.84 8.92
C ALA A 184 4.92 -19.48 8.56
N TYR A 185 5.76 -18.51 8.18
CA TYR A 185 5.32 -17.18 7.76
C TYR A 185 4.44 -17.23 6.52
N THR A 186 4.85 -17.99 5.49
CA THR A 186 4.09 -18.15 4.24
C THR A 186 2.71 -18.76 4.49
N ALA A 187 2.63 -19.81 5.32
CA ALA A 187 1.35 -20.41 5.68
C ALA A 187 0.42 -19.43 6.43
N SER A 188 0.97 -18.60 7.32
CA SER A 188 0.21 -17.55 7.99
C SER A 188 -0.24 -16.45 7.02
N LEU A 189 0.57 -16.10 6.03
CA LEU A 189 0.21 -15.08 5.05
C LEU A 189 -0.94 -15.56 4.15
N GLU A 190 -0.92 -16.83 3.75
CA GLU A 190 -2.00 -17.43 2.95
C GLU A 190 -3.33 -17.46 3.70
N THR A 191 -3.33 -17.75 5.00
CA THR A 191 -4.57 -17.77 5.80
C THR A 191 -5.16 -16.37 5.94
N VAL A 192 -4.32 -15.37 6.24
CA VAL A 192 -4.75 -13.97 6.32
C VAL A 192 -5.26 -13.46 4.98
N ASN A 193 -4.54 -13.74 3.89
CA ASN A 193 -4.97 -13.33 2.54
C ASN A 193 -6.31 -13.97 2.15
N ARG A 194 -6.55 -15.22 2.54
CA ARG A 194 -7.83 -15.90 2.27
C ARG A 194 -8.98 -15.28 3.06
N ALA A 195 -8.77 -14.96 4.34
CA ALA A 195 -9.76 -14.27 5.16
C ALA A 195 -10.09 -12.89 4.57
N LEU A 196 -9.06 -12.11 4.23
CA LEU A 196 -9.21 -10.79 3.63
C LEU A 196 -9.95 -10.84 2.28
N ALA A 197 -9.65 -11.82 1.43
CA ALA A 197 -10.36 -12.01 0.17
C ALA A 197 -11.85 -12.33 0.38
N SER A 198 -12.18 -13.12 1.40
CA SER A 198 -13.57 -13.42 1.77
C SER A 198 -14.30 -12.17 2.26
N ASP A 199 -13.70 -11.39 3.15
CA ASP A 199 -14.28 -10.16 3.68
C ASP A 199 -14.48 -9.10 2.59
N LYS A 200 -13.53 -9.01 1.65
CA LYS A 200 -13.67 -8.15 0.47
C LYS A 200 -14.86 -8.58 -0.39
N ALA A 201 -15.01 -9.88 -0.65
CA ALA A 201 -16.11 -10.39 -1.47
C ALA A 201 -17.49 -10.14 -0.83
N THR A 202 -17.61 -10.27 0.50
CA THR A 202 -18.88 -9.99 1.20
C THR A 202 -19.20 -8.48 1.20
N ALA A 203 -18.21 -7.63 1.41
CA ALA A 203 -18.37 -6.17 1.32
C ALA A 203 -18.79 -5.72 -0.09
N GLU A 204 -18.17 -6.27 -1.13
CA GLU A 204 -18.53 -5.99 -2.53
C GLU A 204 -19.96 -6.46 -2.86
N ALA A 205 -20.34 -7.66 -2.41
CA ALA A 205 -21.70 -8.17 -2.59
C ALA A 205 -22.75 -7.28 -1.89
N TYR A 206 -22.45 -6.79 -0.69
CA TYR A 206 -23.32 -5.86 0.03
C TYR A 206 -23.45 -4.52 -0.70
N SER A 207 -22.33 -3.92 -1.11
CA SER A 207 -22.31 -2.67 -1.88
C SER A 207 -23.10 -2.79 -3.19
N GLN A 208 -22.96 -3.91 -3.90
CA GLN A 208 -23.73 -4.15 -5.13
C GLN A 208 -25.23 -4.29 -4.83
N ALA A 209 -25.60 -5.06 -3.80
CA ALA A 209 -27.00 -5.23 -3.41
C ALA A 209 -27.65 -3.90 -2.99
N GLN A 210 -26.92 -3.04 -2.29
CA GLN A 210 -27.37 -1.71 -1.90
C GLN A 210 -27.61 -0.82 -3.13
N ARG A 211 -26.68 -0.81 -4.10
CA ARG A 211 -26.84 -0.09 -5.38
C ARG A 211 -28.07 -0.56 -6.14
N ASP A 212 -28.22 -1.88 -6.30
CA ASP A 212 -29.37 -2.46 -7.01
C ASP A 212 -30.70 -2.20 -6.29
N PHE A 213 -30.68 -2.10 -4.97
CA PHE A 213 -31.84 -1.69 -4.18
C PHE A 213 -32.21 -0.23 -4.46
N ILE A 214 -31.25 0.70 -4.39
CA ILE A 214 -31.49 2.13 -4.61
C ILE A 214 -32.01 2.38 -6.02
N LYS A 215 -31.41 1.78 -7.05
CA LYS A 215 -31.89 1.93 -8.45
C LYS A 215 -33.34 1.47 -8.61
N ARG A 216 -33.69 0.31 -8.03
CA ARG A 216 -35.07 -0.22 -8.10
C ARG A 216 -36.06 0.60 -7.29
N ALA A 217 -35.68 1.01 -6.09
CA ALA A 217 -36.51 1.86 -5.24
C ALA A 217 -36.75 3.22 -5.91
N GLY A 218 -35.71 3.82 -6.47
CA GLY A 218 -35.78 5.08 -7.21
C GLY A 218 -36.72 5.00 -8.41
N ALA A 219 -36.58 3.99 -9.27
CA ALA A 219 -37.52 3.82 -10.40
C ALA A 219 -38.97 3.58 -9.94
N ALA A 220 -39.15 2.79 -8.87
CA ALA A 220 -40.48 2.47 -8.34
C ALA A 220 -41.17 3.67 -7.66
N LEU A 221 -40.41 4.61 -7.08
CA LEU A 221 -40.92 5.82 -6.43
C LEU A 221 -40.97 7.04 -7.36
N GLY A 222 -39.99 7.18 -8.25
CA GLY A 222 -39.87 8.31 -9.16
C GLY A 222 -40.94 8.31 -10.24
N SER A 223 -41.27 7.14 -10.80
CA SER A 223 -42.34 7.00 -11.80
C SER A 223 -43.72 7.49 -11.29
N PRO A 224 -44.23 7.02 -10.12
CA PRO A 224 -45.49 7.53 -9.60
C PRO A 224 -45.41 9.01 -9.17
N ALA A 225 -44.28 9.48 -8.61
CA ALA A 225 -44.11 10.90 -8.26
C ALA A 225 -44.19 11.80 -9.50
N ARG A 226 -43.47 11.46 -10.58
CA ARG A 226 -43.50 12.20 -11.86
C ARG A 226 -44.89 12.17 -12.50
N LYS A 227 -45.60 11.05 -12.38
CA LYS A 227 -46.98 10.95 -12.85
C LYS A 227 -47.91 11.89 -12.07
N ILE A 228 -47.81 11.91 -10.73
CA ILE A 228 -48.61 12.81 -9.89
C ILE A 228 -48.33 14.27 -10.26
N ALA A 229 -47.07 14.66 -10.42
CA ALA A 229 -46.70 16.00 -10.87
C ALA A 229 -47.34 16.36 -12.22
N THR A 230 -47.26 15.45 -13.19
CA THR A 230 -47.86 15.65 -14.53
C THR A 230 -49.39 15.77 -14.48
N ASP A 231 -50.05 14.92 -13.69
CA ASP A 231 -51.50 14.93 -13.51
C ASP A 231 -51.96 16.23 -12.82
N LEU A 232 -51.20 16.72 -11.83
CA LEU A 232 -51.47 17.99 -11.14
C LEU A 232 -51.29 19.19 -12.07
N HIS A 233 -50.26 19.20 -12.91
CA HIS A 233 -50.05 20.27 -13.90
C HIS A 233 -51.19 20.33 -14.92
N SER A 234 -51.61 19.16 -15.42
CA SER A 234 -52.75 19.05 -16.34
C SER A 234 -54.06 19.52 -15.68
N ALA A 235 -54.24 19.21 -14.39
CA ALA A 235 -55.36 19.70 -13.61
C ALA A 235 -55.32 21.22 -13.41
N LEU A 236 -54.13 21.82 -13.23
CA LEU A 236 -53.96 23.27 -13.12
C LEU A 236 -54.37 24.02 -14.39
N GLU A 237 -54.01 23.50 -15.56
CA GLU A 237 -54.40 24.10 -16.85
C GLU A 237 -55.92 24.09 -17.04
N THR A 238 -56.59 23.04 -16.56
CA THR A 238 -58.06 22.88 -16.69
C THR A 238 -58.85 23.54 -15.56
N ALA A 239 -58.25 23.73 -14.38
CA ALA A 239 -58.84 24.38 -13.21
C ALA A 239 -58.95 25.91 -13.31
N ALA A 240 -58.65 26.50 -14.47
CA ALA A 240 -58.73 27.94 -14.70
C ALA A 240 -60.12 28.56 -14.36
N GLN A 241 -61.18 27.75 -14.31
CA GLN A 241 -62.55 28.17 -13.99
C GLN A 241 -62.89 28.10 -12.49
N ASP A 242 -62.04 27.48 -11.65
CA ASP A 242 -62.23 27.39 -10.20
C ASP A 242 -60.98 27.93 -9.47
N PRO A 243 -61.03 29.19 -9.01
CA PRO A 243 -59.90 29.83 -8.30
C PRO A 243 -59.46 29.11 -7.02
N SER A 244 -60.38 28.42 -6.33
CA SER A 244 -60.06 27.71 -5.09
C SER A 244 -59.33 26.39 -5.37
N LEU A 245 -59.80 25.64 -6.37
CA LEU A 245 -59.11 24.43 -6.83
C LEU A 245 -57.73 24.77 -7.41
N ALA A 246 -57.63 25.82 -8.22
CA ALA A 246 -56.36 26.28 -8.77
C ALA A 246 -55.38 26.71 -7.68
N ALA A 247 -55.83 27.37 -6.61
CA ALA A 247 -54.97 27.73 -5.48
C ALA A 247 -54.44 26.49 -4.73
N MET A 248 -55.29 25.49 -4.51
CA MET A 248 -54.89 24.23 -3.85
C MET A 248 -53.87 23.45 -4.70
N LEU A 249 -54.14 23.30 -6.00
CA LEU A 249 -53.25 22.60 -6.92
C LEU A 249 -51.90 23.33 -7.10
N ARG A 250 -51.88 24.67 -7.04
CA ARG A 250 -50.62 25.45 -7.08
C ARG A 250 -49.77 25.26 -5.82
N GLY A 251 -50.38 24.87 -4.70
CA GLY A 251 -49.62 24.43 -3.52
C GLY A 251 -49.02 23.04 -3.76
N ILE A 252 -49.84 22.07 -4.15
CA ILE A 252 -49.44 20.65 -4.18
C ILE A 252 -48.51 20.29 -5.34
N ALA A 253 -48.64 20.94 -6.50
CA ALA A 253 -47.85 20.59 -7.69
C ALA A 253 -46.32 20.74 -7.50
N PRO A 254 -45.81 21.87 -6.98
CA PRO A 254 -44.39 22.01 -6.64
C PRO A 254 -43.87 20.89 -5.73
N GLU A 255 -44.62 20.53 -4.69
CA GLU A 255 -44.19 19.52 -3.71
C GLU A 255 -44.09 18.12 -4.34
N ALA A 256 -44.93 17.81 -5.33
CA ALA A 256 -44.84 16.57 -6.10
C ALA A 256 -43.67 16.58 -7.10
N GLU A 257 -43.36 17.74 -7.68
CA GLU A 257 -42.21 17.95 -8.56
C GLU A 257 -40.90 17.80 -7.77
N ASP A 258 -40.78 18.45 -6.62
CA ASP A 258 -39.62 18.37 -5.73
C ASP A 258 -39.37 16.92 -5.27
N LEU A 259 -40.42 16.18 -4.92
CA LEU A 259 -40.29 14.76 -4.55
C LEU A 259 -39.79 13.91 -5.72
N ALA A 260 -40.31 14.15 -6.94
CA ALA A 260 -39.88 13.42 -8.12
C ALA A 260 -38.41 13.73 -8.47
N GLU A 261 -38.02 14.99 -8.36
CA GLU A 261 -36.65 15.44 -8.59
C GLU A 261 -35.69 14.84 -7.56
N LEU A 262 -36.02 14.90 -6.27
CA LEU A 262 -35.21 14.32 -5.20
C LEU A 262 -34.96 12.83 -5.41
N VAL A 263 -36.00 12.06 -5.76
CA VAL A 263 -35.86 10.61 -5.97
C VAL A 263 -34.87 10.32 -7.11
N GLU A 264 -34.93 11.09 -8.20
CA GLU A 264 -34.00 10.96 -9.32
C GLU A 264 -32.58 11.38 -8.93
N GLN A 265 -32.44 12.48 -8.19
CA GLN A 265 -31.15 12.95 -7.69
C GLN A 265 -30.45 11.92 -6.79
N ILE A 266 -31.20 11.20 -5.96
CA ILE A 266 -30.64 10.09 -5.14
C ILE A 266 -30.13 8.96 -6.03
N VAL A 267 -30.88 8.60 -7.08
CA VAL A 267 -30.46 7.56 -8.02
C VAL A 267 -29.19 8.00 -8.75
N ASP A 268 -29.22 9.20 -9.33
CA ASP A 268 -28.10 9.77 -10.08
C ASP A 268 -26.84 9.86 -9.21
N LEU A 269 -26.96 10.31 -7.97
CA LEU A 269 -25.83 10.41 -7.05
C LEU A 269 -25.21 9.03 -6.78
N ASN A 270 -26.04 8.02 -6.52
CA ASN A 270 -25.58 6.65 -6.31
C ASN A 270 -24.92 6.04 -7.55
N GLU A 271 -25.40 6.38 -8.75
CA GLU A 271 -24.78 5.94 -10.01
C GLU A 271 -23.43 6.61 -10.27
N LEU A 272 -23.28 7.88 -9.88
CA LEU A 272 -22.03 8.62 -10.05
C LEU A 272 -20.99 8.20 -9.01
N GLU A 273 -21.37 7.98 -7.75
CA GLU A 273 -20.46 7.56 -6.67
C GLU A 273 -19.92 6.15 -6.87
N SER A 274 -20.65 5.27 -7.54
CA SER A 274 -20.19 3.91 -7.83
C SER A 274 -19.12 3.85 -8.91
N GLY A 275 -18.92 4.94 -9.67
CA GLY A 275 -18.00 5.00 -10.80
C GLY A 275 -18.46 4.20 -12.02
N ASP A 276 -19.71 3.72 -12.05
CA ASP A 276 -20.26 2.94 -13.16
C ASP A 276 -20.62 3.82 -14.37
N ALA A 277 -20.79 5.13 -14.15
CA ALA A 277 -21.10 6.10 -15.18
C ALA A 277 -19.94 6.27 -16.17
N ARG A 278 -20.26 6.32 -17.47
CA ARG A 278 -19.30 6.61 -18.55
C ARG A 278 -19.82 7.75 -19.39
N LEU A 279 -18.91 8.66 -19.78
CA LEU A 279 -19.23 9.75 -20.69
C LEU A 279 -19.39 9.23 -22.11
N GLN A 280 -20.43 9.68 -22.79
CA GLN A 280 -20.62 9.49 -24.21
C GLN A 280 -20.23 10.77 -24.95
N GLN A 281 -19.03 10.77 -25.53
CA GLN A 281 -18.47 11.94 -26.20
C GLN A 281 -19.11 12.11 -27.58
N GLU A 282 -19.78 13.24 -27.79
CA GLU A 282 -20.35 13.65 -29.06
C GLU A 282 -20.09 15.12 -29.34
N ARG A 283 -20.21 15.52 -30.61
CA ARG A 283 -20.17 16.94 -30.99
C ARG A 283 -21.53 17.55 -30.67
N LEU A 284 -21.54 18.57 -29.81
CA LEU A 284 -22.76 19.28 -29.40
C LEU A 284 -22.63 20.78 -29.64
N ASP A 285 -23.78 21.43 -29.90
CA ASP A 285 -23.86 22.89 -30.03
C ASP A 285 -23.75 23.53 -28.64
N PHE A 286 -22.70 24.34 -28.45
CA PHE A 286 -22.41 24.91 -27.14
C PHE A 286 -23.35 26.06 -26.81
N PHE A 287 -23.82 26.81 -27.81
CA PHE A 287 -24.76 27.91 -27.57
C PHE A 287 -26.14 27.40 -27.20
N ASP A 288 -26.59 26.27 -27.75
CA ASP A 288 -27.83 25.61 -27.33
C ASP A 288 -27.76 25.15 -25.87
N LEU A 289 -26.63 24.59 -25.44
CA LEU A 289 -26.41 24.24 -24.04
C LEU A 289 -26.47 25.49 -23.14
N LEU A 290 -25.82 26.58 -23.52
CA LEU A 290 -25.86 27.85 -22.76
C LEU A 290 -27.26 28.46 -22.72
N ASN A 291 -28.02 28.42 -23.82
CA ASN A 291 -29.41 28.86 -23.88
C ASN A 291 -30.28 28.06 -22.90
N ALA A 292 -30.12 26.74 -22.87
CA ALA A 292 -30.85 25.87 -21.95
C ALA A 292 -30.53 26.20 -20.48
N ILE A 293 -29.25 26.39 -20.15
CA ILE A 293 -28.80 26.74 -18.79
C ILE A 293 -29.35 28.10 -18.37
N GLU A 294 -29.34 29.10 -19.26
CA GLU A 294 -29.89 30.42 -18.96
C GLU A 294 -31.39 30.35 -18.66
N ASN A 295 -32.16 29.64 -19.48
CA ASN A 295 -33.60 29.48 -19.26
C ASN A 295 -33.92 28.80 -17.91
N ILE A 296 -33.16 27.74 -17.57
CA ILE A 296 -33.32 27.02 -16.30
C ILE A 296 -32.97 27.93 -15.13
N GLY A 297 -31.83 28.61 -15.19
CA GLY A 297 -31.36 29.52 -14.14
C GLY A 297 -32.30 30.70 -13.91
N THR A 298 -32.78 31.35 -14.98
CA THR A 298 -33.72 32.47 -14.87
C THR A 298 -35.06 32.02 -14.31
N SER A 299 -35.58 30.86 -14.74
CA SER A 299 -36.84 30.31 -14.21
C SER A 299 -36.73 29.97 -12.73
N HIS A 300 -35.69 29.24 -12.32
CA HIS A 300 -35.46 28.85 -10.93
C HIS A 300 -35.23 30.07 -10.01
N ALA A 301 -34.42 31.04 -10.47
CA ALA A 301 -34.21 32.28 -9.73
C ALA A 301 -35.52 33.07 -9.54
N THR A 302 -36.37 33.15 -10.58
CA THR A 302 -37.67 33.82 -10.49
C THR A 302 -38.57 33.16 -9.45
N LEU A 303 -38.63 31.82 -9.42
CA LEU A 303 -39.40 31.06 -8.44
C LEU A 303 -38.91 31.32 -7.00
N ARG A 304 -37.58 31.39 -6.80
CA ARG A 304 -36.96 31.64 -5.49
C ARG A 304 -36.86 33.13 -5.12
N GLY A 305 -37.36 34.05 -5.95
CA GLY A 305 -37.29 35.49 -5.72
C GLY A 305 -35.87 36.07 -5.78
N ALA A 306 -35.04 35.53 -6.68
CA ALA A 306 -33.68 35.94 -6.98
C ALA A 306 -33.54 36.39 -8.44
N THR A 307 -32.35 36.85 -8.82
CA THR A 307 -32.00 37.19 -10.20
C THR A 307 -30.83 36.34 -10.68
N PHE A 308 -30.92 35.85 -11.92
CA PHE A 308 -29.87 35.07 -12.57
C PHE A 308 -29.53 35.69 -13.92
N ALA A 309 -28.23 35.77 -14.23
CA ALA A 309 -27.74 36.20 -15.54
C ALA A 309 -26.58 35.32 -16.01
N LEU A 310 -26.59 34.95 -17.29
CA LEU A 310 -25.50 34.25 -17.95
C LEU A 310 -24.76 35.22 -18.89
N LYS A 311 -23.46 35.43 -18.64
CA LYS A 311 -22.62 36.31 -19.46
C LYS A 311 -21.49 35.53 -20.12
N GLN A 312 -21.08 36.03 -21.27
CA GLN A 312 -19.92 35.55 -22.01
C GLN A 312 -18.80 36.59 -21.95
N ARG A 313 -17.58 36.18 -21.58
CA ARG A 313 -16.44 37.10 -21.41
C ARG A 313 -15.46 37.12 -22.60
N SER A 314 -15.38 36.03 -23.35
CA SER A 314 -14.50 35.88 -24.53
C SER A 314 -15.30 35.32 -25.71
N VAL A 315 -14.71 35.24 -26.91
CA VAL A 315 -15.29 34.37 -27.95
C VAL A 315 -15.34 32.92 -27.46
N LEU A 316 -16.40 32.20 -27.82
CA LEU A 316 -16.65 30.81 -27.44
C LEU A 316 -16.79 29.95 -28.69
N PRO A 317 -16.42 28.67 -28.62
CA PRO A 317 -16.64 27.73 -29.72
C PRO A 317 -18.13 27.48 -29.94
N GLU A 318 -18.55 27.44 -31.20
CA GLU A 318 -19.93 27.11 -31.59
C GLU A 318 -20.29 25.66 -31.24
N ALA A 319 -19.31 24.76 -31.25
CA ALA A 319 -19.49 23.37 -30.86
C ALA A 319 -18.37 22.90 -29.93
N VAL A 320 -18.69 21.97 -29.04
CA VAL A 320 -17.74 21.30 -28.14
C VAL A 320 -17.92 19.80 -28.23
N HIS A 321 -16.94 19.04 -27.75
CA HIS A 321 -17.08 17.59 -27.57
C HIS A 321 -17.38 17.30 -26.11
N GLY A 322 -18.43 16.52 -25.87
CA GLY A 322 -18.84 16.18 -24.52
C GLY A 322 -20.05 15.27 -24.51
N ASP A 323 -20.51 14.92 -23.32
CA ASP A 323 -21.78 14.26 -23.11
C ASP A 323 -22.82 15.33 -22.79
N LEU A 324 -23.72 15.62 -23.75
CA LEU A 324 -24.70 16.70 -23.61
C LEU A 324 -25.56 16.54 -22.36
N GLY A 325 -25.99 15.31 -22.05
CA GLY A 325 -26.83 15.03 -20.89
C GLY A 325 -26.09 15.31 -19.59
N ARG A 326 -24.84 14.83 -19.47
CA ARG A 326 -24.02 15.02 -18.25
C ARG A 326 -23.55 16.45 -18.07
N LEU A 327 -23.22 17.16 -19.15
CA LEU A 327 -22.89 18.59 -19.10
C LEU A 327 -24.10 19.43 -18.71
N ARG A 328 -25.27 19.19 -19.32
CA ARG A 328 -26.52 19.86 -18.93
C ARG A 328 -26.82 19.64 -17.45
N SER A 329 -26.74 18.38 -16.99
CA SER A 329 -26.95 18.02 -15.59
C SER A 329 -25.94 18.73 -14.68
N LEU A 330 -24.65 18.78 -15.04
CA LEU A 330 -23.62 19.46 -14.25
C LEU A 330 -23.98 20.94 -14.05
N PHE A 331 -24.28 21.65 -15.13
CA PHE A 331 -24.58 23.08 -15.06
C PHE A 331 -25.93 23.37 -14.40
N GLU A 332 -26.94 22.54 -14.65
CA GLU A 332 -28.25 22.66 -13.99
C GLU A 332 -28.10 22.53 -12.47
N ASN A 333 -27.40 21.50 -12.00
CA ASN A 333 -27.10 21.29 -10.59
C ASN A 333 -26.28 22.43 -9.98
N LEU A 334 -25.26 22.92 -10.69
CA LEU A 334 -24.46 24.06 -10.24
C LEU A 334 -25.30 25.33 -10.08
N VAL A 335 -26.11 25.68 -11.09
CA VAL A 335 -26.90 26.90 -11.10
C VAL A 335 -28.00 26.85 -10.03
N ARG A 336 -28.77 25.76 -9.98
CA ARG A 336 -29.84 25.59 -8.97
C ARG A 336 -29.27 25.60 -7.56
N GLY A 337 -28.25 24.79 -7.29
CA GLY A 337 -27.61 24.72 -5.97
C GLY A 337 -27.00 26.05 -5.52
N THR A 338 -26.46 26.83 -6.46
CA THR A 338 -25.90 28.16 -6.14
C THR A 338 -26.99 29.20 -5.86
N ILE A 339 -28.11 29.15 -6.59
CA ILE A 339 -29.28 30.02 -6.34
C ILE A 339 -29.90 29.69 -4.98
N ASP A 340 -30.09 28.41 -4.66
CA ASP A 340 -30.65 27.98 -3.38
C ASP A 340 -29.76 28.43 -2.23
N LEU A 341 -28.44 28.22 -2.34
CA LEU A 341 -27.46 28.70 -1.36
C LEU A 341 -27.53 30.22 -1.17
N ALA A 342 -27.66 30.99 -2.26
CA ALA A 342 -27.78 32.43 -2.20
C ALA A 342 -29.08 32.91 -1.57
N CYS A 343 -30.18 32.16 -1.73
CA CYS A 343 -31.48 32.48 -1.16
C CYS A 343 -31.58 32.14 0.32
N ASP A 344 -30.94 31.06 0.75
CA ASP A 344 -31.03 30.55 2.12
C ASP A 344 -30.22 31.40 3.11
N ASP A 345 -29.10 31.99 2.65
CA ASP A 345 -28.20 32.82 3.47
C ASP A 345 -28.34 34.33 3.14
N LYS A 346 -29.49 34.74 2.60
CA LYS A 346 -29.70 36.14 2.17
C LYS A 346 -30.03 37.06 3.35
N PRO A 347 -29.55 38.32 3.33
CA PRO A 347 -30.07 39.35 4.23
C PRO A 347 -31.57 39.60 4.04
N GLU A 348 -32.31 39.80 5.13
CA GLU A 348 -33.74 40.14 5.09
C GLU A 348 -34.02 41.34 4.14
N GLY A 349 -34.96 41.16 3.22
CA GLY A 349 -35.35 42.18 2.24
C GLY A 349 -34.38 42.37 1.06
N SER A 350 -33.30 41.58 0.96
CA SER A 350 -32.43 41.58 -0.21
C SER A 350 -32.93 40.61 -1.30
N THR A 351 -32.64 40.95 -2.55
CA THR A 351 -32.84 40.06 -3.71
C THR A 351 -31.48 39.48 -4.08
N PRO A 352 -31.27 38.16 -3.91
CA PRO A 352 -30.02 37.53 -4.30
C PRO A 352 -29.74 37.70 -5.79
N VAL A 353 -28.48 37.91 -6.13
CA VAL A 353 -28.00 38.04 -7.50
C VAL A 353 -27.01 36.90 -7.74
N VAL A 354 -27.23 36.13 -8.79
CA VAL A 354 -26.32 35.07 -9.23
C VAL A 354 -25.91 35.35 -10.68
N GLU A 355 -24.61 35.39 -10.94
CA GLU A 355 -24.07 35.66 -12.26
C GLU A 355 -23.16 34.52 -12.69
N ALA A 356 -23.52 33.82 -13.75
CA ALA A 356 -22.66 32.84 -14.40
C ALA A 356 -21.88 33.52 -15.53
N VAL A 357 -20.55 33.34 -15.57
CA VAL A 357 -19.67 33.88 -16.59
C VAL A 357 -18.95 32.73 -17.27
N VAL A 358 -19.08 32.64 -18.59
CA VAL A 358 -18.43 31.62 -19.42
C VAL A 358 -17.33 32.25 -20.27
N SER A 359 -16.17 31.60 -20.29
CA SER A 359 -15.00 32.05 -21.06
C SER A 359 -14.18 30.89 -21.58
N LEU A 360 -13.43 31.14 -22.65
CA LEU A 360 -12.42 30.24 -23.19
C LEU A 360 -11.05 30.75 -22.73
N ALA A 361 -10.42 30.01 -21.83
CA ALA A 361 -9.05 30.25 -21.41
C ALA A 361 -8.10 29.56 -22.39
N ARG A 362 -7.09 30.30 -22.85
CA ARG A 362 -6.01 29.78 -23.70
C ARG A 362 -4.70 29.86 -22.94
N GLU A 363 -4.13 28.74 -22.55
CA GLU A 363 -2.78 28.75 -21.99
C GLU A 363 -1.74 28.92 -23.11
N GLY A 364 -0.96 29.99 -22.99
CA GLY A 364 0.13 30.28 -23.90
C GLY A 364 1.26 29.29 -23.69
N SER A 365 1.44 28.40 -24.68
CA SER A 365 2.51 27.40 -24.81
C SER A 365 2.18 26.02 -24.23
N LEU A 366 1.60 25.18 -25.11
CA LEU A 366 1.49 23.72 -24.99
C LEU A 366 0.67 23.23 -23.78
N HIS A 367 -0.66 23.29 -23.87
CA HIS A 367 -1.62 22.19 -23.70
C HIS A 367 -3.05 22.74 -23.46
N HIS A 368 -3.94 22.45 -24.42
CA HIS A 368 -5.41 22.49 -24.41
C HIS A 368 -6.14 23.79 -24.00
N ASP A 369 -6.88 24.37 -24.95
CA ASP A 369 -7.90 25.39 -24.68
C ASP A 369 -8.89 24.84 -23.62
N SER A 370 -9.29 25.65 -22.64
CA SER A 370 -10.19 25.24 -21.55
C SER A 370 -11.41 26.15 -21.46
N LEU A 371 -12.59 25.56 -21.31
CA LEU A 371 -13.81 26.29 -21.02
C LEU A 371 -13.92 26.49 -19.52
N VAL A 372 -13.94 27.75 -19.10
CA VAL A 372 -14.04 28.15 -17.70
C VAL A 372 -15.42 28.74 -17.45
N VAL A 373 -16.13 28.17 -16.48
CA VAL A 373 -17.42 28.65 -15.99
C VAL A 373 -17.25 29.11 -14.55
N GLU A 374 -17.53 30.39 -14.31
CA GLU A 374 -17.48 31.04 -13.00
C GLU A 374 -18.90 31.43 -12.60
N ILE A 375 -19.44 30.88 -11.51
CA ILE A 375 -20.73 31.29 -10.94
C ILE A 375 -20.46 32.14 -9.71
N LYS A 376 -20.89 33.39 -9.77
CA LYS A 376 -20.62 34.43 -8.77
C LYS A 376 -21.90 34.76 -8.01
N VAL A 377 -21.79 34.78 -6.70
CA VAL A 377 -22.84 35.18 -5.76
C VAL A 377 -22.31 36.36 -4.93
N PRO A 378 -22.51 37.60 -5.38
CA PRO A 378 -22.07 38.78 -4.66
C PRO A 378 -22.68 38.83 -3.25
N GLY A 379 -21.87 39.15 -2.25
CA GLY A 379 -22.32 39.35 -0.87
C GLY A 379 -22.53 38.09 -0.03
N LEU A 380 -22.57 36.89 -0.64
CA LEU A 380 -22.56 35.63 0.09
C LEU A 380 -21.15 35.35 0.62
N VAL A 381 -21.00 35.02 1.90
CA VAL A 381 -19.71 34.65 2.49
C VAL A 381 -19.87 33.34 3.26
N LEU A 382 -19.27 32.26 2.75
CA LEU A 382 -19.36 30.95 3.40
C LEU A 382 -18.29 30.78 4.48
N THR A 383 -18.71 30.31 5.65
CA THR A 383 -17.80 29.87 6.71
C THR A 383 -16.95 28.68 6.27
N PRO A 384 -15.77 28.44 6.90
CA PRO A 384 -14.96 27.26 6.58
C PRO A 384 -15.71 25.93 6.76
N ALA A 385 -16.65 25.86 7.71
CA ALA A 385 -17.51 24.69 7.89
C ALA A 385 -18.45 24.51 6.69
N GLN A 386 -19.19 25.56 6.30
CA GLN A 386 -20.09 25.53 5.13
C GLN A 386 -19.35 25.17 3.83
N GLN A 387 -18.11 25.64 3.64
CA GLN A 387 -17.31 25.27 2.46
C GLN A 387 -16.96 23.77 2.41
N GLN A 388 -16.77 23.13 3.57
CA GLN A 388 -16.49 21.70 3.64
C GLN A 388 -17.76 20.87 3.45
N THR A 389 -18.88 21.36 3.99
CA THR A 389 -20.14 20.61 4.07
C THR A 389 -21.09 20.84 2.89
N MET A 390 -20.96 21.93 2.12
CA MET A 390 -21.86 22.25 1.00
C MET A 390 -21.90 21.20 -0.12
N PHE A 391 -20.93 20.28 -0.14
CA PHE A 391 -20.85 19.18 -1.10
C PHE A 391 -21.19 17.81 -0.50
N GLU A 392 -21.53 17.75 0.79
CA GLU A 392 -21.97 16.53 1.43
C GLU A 392 -23.47 16.32 1.18
N PRO A 393 -23.91 15.10 0.81
CA PRO A 393 -25.32 14.82 0.56
C PRO A 393 -26.14 15.03 1.84
N PHE A 394 -27.31 15.65 1.70
CA PHE A 394 -28.24 15.88 2.81
C PHE A 394 -27.69 16.75 3.95
N ASP A 395 -26.64 17.54 3.70
CA ASP A 395 -26.10 18.43 4.71
C ASP A 395 -27.07 19.60 4.97
N ALA A 396 -27.90 19.42 5.99
CA ALA A 396 -28.66 20.48 6.62
C ALA A 396 -27.74 21.11 7.67
N SER A 397 -27.02 22.15 7.28
CA SER A 397 -26.15 22.92 8.19
C SER A 397 -26.91 23.66 9.30
N ASP A 398 -28.19 23.38 9.51
CA ASP A 398 -28.91 23.66 10.76
C ASP A 398 -29.96 22.57 11.00
N GLY A 399 -29.90 21.95 12.19
CA GLY A 399 -30.74 20.84 12.64
C GLY A 399 -32.22 21.15 12.85
N SER A 400 -32.84 21.95 11.99
CA SER A 400 -34.30 22.04 11.90
C SER A 400 -34.82 20.85 11.12
N GLU A 401 -35.51 19.92 11.81
CA GLU A 401 -36.37 18.92 11.19
C GLU A 401 -37.28 19.61 10.16
N GLY A 402 -36.98 19.47 8.86
CA GLY A 402 -37.75 20.09 7.77
C GLY A 402 -36.97 20.84 6.69
N GLY A 403 -35.63 20.84 6.70
CA GLY A 403 -34.84 21.42 5.60
C GLY A 403 -35.02 20.67 4.28
N GLU A 404 -35.12 21.42 3.16
CA GLU A 404 -35.14 20.85 1.81
C GLU A 404 -33.87 20.02 1.56
N PRO A 405 -33.99 18.79 1.00
CA PRO A 405 -32.85 17.93 0.75
C PRO A 405 -31.88 18.54 -0.28
N ARG A 406 -30.63 18.78 0.13
CA ARG A 406 -29.59 19.41 -0.70
C ARG A 406 -28.75 18.35 -1.42
N LEU A 407 -29.07 18.10 -2.70
CA LEU A 407 -28.33 17.14 -3.55
C LEU A 407 -27.70 17.78 -4.79
N TYR A 408 -28.09 19.01 -5.15
CA TYR A 408 -27.58 19.71 -6.34
C TYR A 408 -26.04 19.84 -6.35
N LEU A 409 -25.43 20.46 -5.34
CA LEU A 409 -23.97 20.67 -5.29
C LEU A 409 -23.18 19.36 -5.13
N PRO A 410 -23.61 18.38 -4.30
CA PRO A 410 -23.02 17.04 -4.30
C PRO A 410 -23.00 16.39 -5.70
N LEU A 411 -24.12 16.44 -6.43
CA LEU A 411 -24.21 15.92 -7.81
C LEU A 411 -23.25 16.64 -8.76
N ALA A 412 -23.21 17.98 -8.70
CA ALA A 412 -22.27 18.77 -9.50
C ALA A 412 -20.81 18.37 -9.24
N ARG A 413 -20.45 18.10 -7.97
CA ARG A 413 -19.10 17.64 -7.62
C ARG A 413 -18.78 16.25 -8.18
N GLN A 414 -19.74 15.33 -8.18
CA GLN A 414 -19.50 14.02 -8.78
C GLN A 414 -19.45 14.10 -10.32
N LEU A 415 -20.27 14.95 -10.93
CA LEU A 415 -20.25 15.19 -12.38
C LEU A 415 -18.95 15.85 -12.84
N THR A 416 -18.39 16.81 -12.09
CA THR A 416 -17.05 17.38 -12.42
C THR A 416 -15.96 16.32 -12.36
N ARG A 417 -15.96 15.45 -11.33
CA ARG A 417 -15.05 14.30 -11.25
C ARG A 417 -15.20 13.36 -12.44
N LEU A 418 -16.43 13.07 -12.89
CA LEU A 418 -16.70 12.25 -14.06
C LEU A 418 -16.09 12.86 -15.35
N HIS A 419 -16.11 14.20 -15.47
CA HIS A 419 -15.46 14.94 -16.57
C HIS A 419 -13.94 15.07 -16.40
N GLY A 420 -13.37 14.55 -15.31
CA GLY A 420 -11.94 14.64 -15.03
C GLY A 420 -11.48 16.05 -14.65
N THR A 421 -12.39 16.90 -14.18
CA THR A 421 -12.12 18.31 -13.87
C THR A 421 -12.33 18.63 -12.40
N SER A 422 -11.88 19.82 -11.98
CA SER A 422 -12.03 20.30 -10.61
C SER A 422 -13.16 21.33 -10.51
N LEU A 423 -13.83 21.30 -9.35
CA LEU A 423 -14.75 22.32 -8.89
C LEU A 423 -14.09 23.05 -7.73
N GLU A 424 -13.80 24.33 -7.92
CA GLU A 424 -13.19 25.20 -6.90
C GLU A 424 -14.24 26.15 -6.33
N VAL A 425 -14.17 26.39 -5.02
CA VAL A 425 -14.98 27.42 -4.34
C VAL A 425 -14.04 28.43 -3.71
N ARG A 426 -14.30 29.71 -3.97
CA ARG A 426 -13.58 30.84 -3.40
C ARG A 426 -14.58 31.77 -2.75
N THR A 427 -14.36 32.10 -1.49
CA THR A 427 -15.20 33.02 -0.72
C THR A 427 -14.29 33.84 0.19
N GLY A 428 -14.62 35.12 0.40
CA GLY A 428 -13.80 36.02 1.21
C GLY A 428 -14.53 37.28 1.62
N ASP A 429 -14.01 37.94 2.67
CA ASP A 429 -14.63 39.09 3.33
C ASP A 429 -14.97 40.22 2.33
N GLY A 430 -16.24 40.27 1.93
CA GLY A 430 -16.83 41.36 1.14
C GLY A 430 -16.86 41.20 -0.39
N GLN A 431 -16.31 40.13 -0.97
CA GLN A 431 -16.31 39.93 -2.45
C GLN A 431 -17.37 38.94 -2.95
N GLY A 432 -18.01 38.19 -2.05
CA GLY A 432 -18.98 37.16 -2.40
C GLY A 432 -18.37 35.76 -2.50
N THR A 433 -19.17 34.81 -2.98
CA THR A 433 -18.75 33.44 -3.27
C THR A 433 -18.63 33.24 -4.78
N GLU A 434 -17.57 32.59 -5.22
CA GLU A 434 -17.33 32.19 -6.60
C GLU A 434 -17.12 30.68 -6.67
N ILE A 435 -17.91 30.01 -7.51
CA ILE A 435 -17.72 28.60 -7.87
C ILE A 435 -17.16 28.54 -9.27
N ARG A 436 -15.99 27.91 -9.44
CA ARG A 436 -15.28 27.82 -10.71
C ARG A 436 -15.16 26.37 -11.15
N VAL A 437 -15.53 26.10 -12.39
CA VAL A 437 -15.36 24.80 -13.05
C VAL A 437 -14.63 24.99 -14.37
N GLU A 438 -13.66 24.13 -14.61
CA GLU A 438 -12.93 24.03 -15.88
C GLU A 438 -13.40 22.80 -16.64
N LEU A 439 -13.48 22.89 -17.97
CA LEU A 439 -13.93 21.82 -18.85
C LEU A 439 -13.05 21.77 -20.09
N ASP A 440 -12.73 20.55 -20.52
CA ASP A 440 -12.10 20.32 -21.83
C ASP A 440 -13.16 20.46 -22.93
N PRO A 441 -13.04 21.42 -23.86
CA PRO A 441 -13.95 21.55 -25.00
C PRO A 441 -13.76 20.45 -26.06
N GLY A 442 -12.73 19.60 -25.92
CA GLY A 442 -12.26 18.66 -26.93
C GLY A 442 -11.54 19.37 -28.08
N SER A 443 -11.38 18.68 -29.22
CA SER A 443 -10.75 19.30 -30.39
C SER A 443 -11.62 20.43 -30.93
N LEU A 444 -11.00 21.61 -31.05
CA LEU A 444 -11.58 22.81 -31.66
C LEU A 444 -11.20 22.98 -33.14
N ASP A 445 -10.59 21.96 -33.76
CA ASP A 445 -10.16 22.02 -35.16
C ASP A 445 -11.37 22.20 -36.09
N GLY A 446 -11.36 23.31 -36.84
CA GLY A 446 -12.46 23.66 -37.75
C GLY A 446 -13.74 24.14 -37.07
N ILE A 447 -13.71 24.41 -35.75
CA ILE A 447 -14.82 24.99 -35.00
C ILE A 447 -14.70 26.52 -35.01
N GLU A 448 -15.79 27.20 -35.35
CA GLU A 448 -15.81 28.66 -35.38
C GLU A 448 -15.97 29.25 -33.98
N LEU A 449 -15.23 30.32 -33.68
CA LEU A 449 -15.29 31.04 -32.41
C LEU A 449 -16.09 32.32 -32.59
N LYS A 450 -17.19 32.46 -31.84
CA LYS A 450 -18.12 33.58 -31.99
C LYS A 450 -18.54 34.16 -30.65
N LEU A 451 -19.10 35.37 -30.72
CA LEU A 451 -19.91 35.92 -29.65
C LEU A 451 -21.33 35.35 -29.77
N ARG A 452 -21.91 34.90 -28.65
CA ARG A 452 -23.32 34.53 -28.60
C ARG A 452 -24.15 35.75 -28.97
N THR A 453 -24.89 35.66 -30.06
CA THR A 453 -25.90 36.68 -30.41
C THR A 453 -27.02 36.60 -29.38
N ALA A 454 -27.35 37.72 -28.73
CA ALA A 454 -28.49 37.79 -27.83
C ALA A 454 -29.76 37.40 -28.61
N ALA A 455 -30.52 36.44 -28.06
CA ALA A 455 -31.82 36.04 -28.58
C ALA A 455 -32.88 37.13 -28.31
#